data_AF-A0A519RP02-F1
#
_entry.id   AF-A0A519RP02-F1
#
_cell.length_a   1.000
_cell.length_b   1.000
_cell.length_c   1.000
_cell.angle_alpha   90.00
_cell.angle_beta   90.00
_cell.angle_gamma   90.00
#
_symmetry.space_group_name_H-M   'P 1'
#
loop_
_entity.id
_entity.type
_entity.pdbx_description
1 polymer ?
#
loop_
_entity_poly.entity_id
_entity_poly.type
_entity_poly.pdbx_seq_one_letter_code
_entity_poly.pdbx_strand_id
1 'polypeptide(L)'
;MSAIDVAYRINPNNLAYESIYIRPSNGRSEDQVRRNHSIQYYAYPNWKFDRLRKESPEAYEADADMQLDKWISIKIEVKDSIAKLFLDNKEQP
;
A
#
# COMPACT_ATOMS: atom_id res chain seq x y z
N MET A 1 -2.22 8.14 13.58
CA MET A 1 -2.31 7.68 12.18
C MET A 1 -1.47 6.41 12.11
N SER A 2 -2.09 5.22 12.18
CA SER A 2 -1.36 3.95 12.07
C SER A 2 -1.43 3.49 10.61
N ALA A 3 -0.28 3.37 9.98
CA ALA A 3 -0.11 2.61 8.75
C ALA A 3 0.58 1.29 9.11
N ILE A 4 0.26 0.24 8.37
CA ILE A 4 0.97 -1.04 8.44
C ILE A 4 1.61 -1.29 7.09
N ASP A 5 2.93 -1.45 7.09
CA ASP A 5 3.77 -1.60 5.91
C ASP A 5 4.28 -3.05 5.79
N VAL A 6 4.31 -3.56 4.56
CA VAL A 6 5.02 -4.80 4.21
C VAL A 6 6.11 -4.47 3.21
N ALA A 7 7.37 -4.50 3.67
CA ALA A 7 8.53 -4.32 2.83
C ALA A 7 8.96 -5.65 2.19
N TYR A 8 9.35 -5.60 0.92
CA TYR A 8 9.85 -6.73 0.13
C TYR A 8 10.98 -6.27 -0.79
N ARG A 9 11.72 -7.24 -1.39
CA ARG A 9 12.92 -6.99 -2.19
C ARG A 9 13.95 -6.10 -1.47
N ILE A 10 14.06 -6.33 -0.17
CA ILE A 10 15.00 -5.61 0.69
C ILE A 10 16.40 -6.05 0.30
N ASN A 11 17.28 -5.10 0.00
CA ASN A 11 18.66 -5.39 -0.34
C ASN A 11 19.48 -5.76 0.92
N PRO A 12 20.69 -6.36 0.77
CA PRO A 12 21.43 -6.89 1.91
C PRO A 12 21.84 -5.87 2.99
N ASN A 13 21.87 -4.57 2.66
CA ASN A 13 22.21 -3.51 3.61
C ASN A 13 20.97 -2.75 4.13
N ASN A 14 19.75 -3.20 3.80
CA ASN A 14 18.47 -2.61 4.20
C ASN A 14 18.27 -1.13 3.80
N LEU A 15 18.93 -0.67 2.73
CA LEU A 15 18.83 0.72 2.24
C LEU A 15 17.90 0.86 1.02
N ALA A 16 17.58 -0.23 0.34
CA ALA A 16 16.68 -0.25 -0.80
C ALA A 16 15.66 -1.36 -0.65
N TYR A 17 14.38 -1.02 -0.84
CA TYR A 17 13.26 -1.93 -0.73
C TYR A 17 12.04 -1.35 -1.44
N GLU A 18 11.10 -2.22 -1.78
CA GLU A 18 9.75 -1.87 -2.18
C GLU A 18 8.80 -2.10 -0.99
N SER A 19 7.74 -1.33 -0.88
CA SER A 19 6.75 -1.48 0.18
C SER A 19 5.36 -1.19 -0.33
N ILE A 20 4.40 -1.96 0.18
CA ILE A 20 2.98 -1.65 0.09
C ILE A 20 2.48 -1.49 1.53
N TYR A 21 1.80 -0.39 1.82
CA TYR A 21 1.15 -0.20 3.11
C TYR A 21 -0.35 -0.03 2.97
N ILE A 22 -1.04 -0.39 4.05
CA ILE A 22 -2.46 -0.16 4.23
C ILE A 22 -2.72 0.80 5.40
N ARG A 23 -3.82 1.55 5.30
CA ARG A 23 -4.34 2.44 6.34
C ARG A 23 -5.79 2.06 6.63
N PRO A 24 -6.06 1.09 7.52
CA PRO A 24 -7.42 0.64 7.82
C PRO A 24 -8.36 1.78 8.26
N SER A 25 -7.83 2.79 8.97
CA SER A 25 -8.61 3.97 9.37
C SER A 25 -9.14 4.81 8.20
N ASN A 26 -8.62 4.59 6.98
CA ASN A 26 -9.04 5.30 5.77
C ASN A 26 -10.14 4.54 5.02
N GLY A 27 -10.22 3.21 5.13
CA GLY A 27 -11.08 2.37 4.30
C GLY A 27 -12.58 2.71 4.37
N ARG A 28 -13.04 3.23 5.50
CA ARG A 28 -14.41 3.72 5.72
C ARG A 28 -14.46 5.18 6.21
N SER A 29 -13.45 5.97 5.86
CA SER A 29 -13.48 7.42 6.14
C SER A 29 -14.64 8.08 5.38
N GLU A 30 -15.30 9.08 5.95
CA GLU A 30 -16.34 9.88 5.24
C GLU A 30 -15.76 10.72 4.10
N ASP A 31 -14.51 11.18 4.26
CA ASP A 31 -13.75 11.88 3.23
C ASP A 31 -13.29 10.92 2.12
N GLN A 32 -13.79 11.13 0.88
CA GLN A 32 -13.45 10.34 -0.30
C GLN A 32 -11.96 10.42 -0.67
N VAL A 33 -11.34 11.60 -0.55
CA VAL A 33 -9.91 11.76 -0.86
C VAL A 33 -9.10 10.89 0.10
N ARG A 34 -9.49 10.88 1.38
CA ARG A 34 -8.86 10.01 2.37
C ARG A 34 -9.10 8.52 2.07
N ARG A 35 -10.28 8.11 1.59
CA ARG A 35 -10.55 6.72 1.18
C ARG A 35 -9.63 6.28 0.04
N ASN A 36 -9.39 7.14 -0.96
CA ASN A 36 -8.48 6.86 -2.08
C ASN A 36 -7.02 6.63 -1.63
N HIS A 37 -6.70 6.96 -0.38
CA HIS A 37 -5.37 6.79 0.22
C HIS A 37 -5.37 5.69 1.29
N SER A 38 -6.13 4.62 1.06
CA SER A 38 -6.18 3.45 1.96
C SER A 38 -5.05 2.47 1.70
N ILE A 39 -4.57 2.37 0.46
CA ILE A 39 -3.41 1.61 0.02
C ILE A 39 -2.41 2.57 -0.61
N GLN A 40 -1.12 2.32 -0.44
CA GLN A 40 -0.06 3.03 -1.16
C GLN A 40 1.13 2.11 -1.40
N TYR A 41 1.69 2.18 -2.60
CA TYR A 41 3.02 1.66 -2.94
C TYR A 41 4.09 2.76 -2.85
N TYR A 42 5.30 2.39 -2.43
CA TYR A 42 6.51 3.21 -2.57
C TYR A 42 7.77 2.34 -2.63
N ALA A 43 8.89 2.91 -3.13
CA ALA A 43 10.18 2.23 -3.12
C ALA A 43 11.32 3.17 -2.68
N TYR A 44 12.08 2.76 -1.67
CA TYR A 44 13.26 3.50 -1.23
C TYR A 44 14.49 3.13 -2.07
N PRO A 45 15.43 4.09 -2.27
CA PRO A 45 15.39 5.47 -1.78
C PRO A 45 14.69 6.47 -2.72
N ASN A 46 14.48 6.09 -3.98
CA ASN A 46 14.24 7.04 -5.06
C ASN A 46 12.75 7.34 -5.33
N TRP A 47 11.83 6.46 -4.95
CA TRP A 47 10.40 6.52 -5.28
C TRP A 47 9.55 6.55 -4.02
N LYS A 48 9.78 7.57 -3.19
CA LYS A 48 9.02 7.81 -1.95
C LYS A 48 7.60 8.30 -2.26
N PHE A 49 6.67 8.11 -1.32
CA PHE A 49 5.25 8.40 -1.53
C PHE A 49 4.97 9.86 -1.90
N ASP A 50 5.71 10.82 -1.33
CA ASP A 50 5.57 12.25 -1.58
C ASP A 50 5.97 12.61 -3.01
N ARG A 51 7.07 12.03 -3.49
CA ARG A 51 7.50 12.14 -4.88
C ARG A 51 6.47 11.51 -5.82
N LEU A 52 6.04 10.28 -5.55
CA LEU A 52 5.08 9.55 -6.39
C LEU A 52 3.76 10.32 -6.51
N ARG A 53 3.22 10.85 -5.41
CA ARG A 53 1.98 11.65 -5.44
C ARG A 53 2.12 12.94 -6.26
N LYS A 54 3.32 13.53 -6.31
CA LYS A 54 3.60 14.72 -7.12
C LYS A 54 3.78 14.41 -8.61
N GLU A 55 4.53 13.35 -8.93
CA GLU A 55 4.93 13.02 -10.31
C GLU A 55 3.93 12.11 -11.02
N SER A 56 3.13 11.35 -10.28
CA SER A 56 2.16 10.37 -10.78
C SER A 56 0.97 10.28 -9.83
N PRO A 57 0.18 11.36 -9.71
CA PRO A 57 -0.93 11.42 -8.76
C PRO A 57 -1.87 10.24 -8.96
N GLU A 58 -2.28 9.62 -7.85
CA GLU A 58 -3.25 8.51 -7.78
C GLU A 58 -2.82 7.19 -8.46
N ALA A 59 -1.67 7.15 -9.15
CA ALA A 59 -1.23 5.95 -9.87
C ALA A 59 -0.75 4.80 -8.96
N TYR A 60 -0.30 5.13 -7.75
CA TYR A 60 0.28 4.19 -6.78
C TYR A 60 -0.48 4.16 -5.45
N GLU A 61 -1.73 4.60 -5.50
CA GLU A 61 -2.64 4.68 -4.37
C GLU A 61 -3.99 4.09 -4.77
N ALA A 62 -4.69 3.48 -3.82
CA ALA A 62 -6.01 2.95 -4.06
C ALA A 62 -6.86 3.00 -2.80
N ASP A 63 -8.18 2.98 -2.97
CA ASP A 63 -9.11 2.69 -1.90
C ASP A 63 -9.20 1.18 -1.64
N ALA A 64 -9.59 0.83 -0.42
CA ALA A 64 -9.95 -0.53 -0.07
C ALA A 64 -10.85 -0.52 1.16
N ASP A 65 -11.94 -1.30 1.11
CA ASP A 65 -12.78 -1.51 2.28
C ASP A 65 -12.02 -2.31 3.33
N MET A 66 -11.82 -1.68 4.49
CA MET A 66 -11.15 -2.22 5.67
C MET A 66 -11.80 -1.60 6.92
N GLN A 67 -11.84 -2.36 8.00
CA GLN A 67 -12.42 -1.91 9.26
C GLN A 67 -11.42 -2.03 10.41
N LEU A 68 -11.41 -1.03 11.29
CA LEU A 68 -10.68 -1.12 12.57
C LEU A 68 -11.25 -2.26 13.42
N ASP A 69 -10.43 -2.79 14.31
CA ASP A 69 -10.80 -3.87 15.24
C ASP A 69 -11.26 -5.17 14.55
N LYS A 70 -10.83 -5.37 13.30
CA LYS A 70 -10.99 -6.60 12.52
C LYS A 70 -9.64 -7.09 12.05
N TRP A 71 -9.51 -8.41 11.90
CA TRP A 71 -8.40 -9.01 11.19
C TRP A 71 -8.47 -8.59 9.72
N ILE A 72 -7.31 -8.21 9.17
CA ILE A 72 -7.15 -7.89 7.76
C ILE A 72 -6.13 -8.88 7.22
N SER A 73 -6.57 -9.76 6.30
CA SER A 73 -5.66 -10.73 5.69
C SER A 73 -4.95 -10.10 4.50
N ILE A 74 -3.62 -10.08 4.53
CA ILE A 74 -2.80 -9.50 3.46
C ILE A 74 -2.07 -10.63 2.73
N LYS A 75 -2.18 -10.66 1.40
CA LYS A 75 -1.34 -11.47 0.52
C LYS A 75 -0.72 -10.55 -0.53
N ILE A 76 0.60 -10.63 -0.70
CA ILE A 76 1.30 -9.90 -1.76
C ILE A 76 1.97 -10.93 -2.66
N GLU A 77 1.58 -10.93 -3.94
CA GLU A 77 2.26 -11.72 -4.97
C GLU A 77 3.26 -10.85 -5.71
N VAL A 78 4.53 -11.23 -5.68
CA VAL A 78 5.63 -10.47 -6.30
C VAL A 78 6.24 -11.30 -7.41
N LYS A 79 6.17 -10.80 -8.65
CA LYS A 79 6.75 -11.45 -9.83
C LYS A 79 7.33 -10.40 -10.79
N ASP A 80 8.60 -10.53 -11.14
CA ASP A 80 9.30 -9.65 -12.10
C ASP A 80 9.19 -8.15 -11.77
N SER A 81 8.36 -7.38 -12.47
CA SER A 81 8.13 -5.96 -12.19
C SER A 81 6.74 -5.68 -11.59
N ILE A 82 6.01 -6.72 -11.21
CA ILE A 82 4.61 -6.63 -10.78
C ILE A 82 4.48 -7.10 -9.32
N ALA A 83 3.84 -6.27 -8.51
CA ALA A 83 3.35 -6.61 -7.18
C ALA A 83 1.82 -6.50 -7.17
N LYS A 84 1.14 -7.55 -6.70
CA LYS A 84 -0.32 -7.60 -6.55
C LYS A 84 -0.68 -7.76 -5.07
N LEU A 85 -1.43 -6.82 -4.53
CA LEU A 85 -1.95 -6.87 -3.17
C LEU A 85 -3.34 -7.49 -3.19
N PHE A 86 -3.59 -8.51 -2.37
CA PHE A 86 -4.93 -9.03 -2.13
C PHE A 86 -5.28 -8.81 -0.66
N LEU A 87 -6.50 -8.34 -0.41
CA LEU A 87 -7.04 -8.10 0.93
C LEU A 87 -8.22 -9.03 1.21
N ASP A 88 -8.29 -9.55 2.42
CA ASP A 88 -9.42 -10.36 2.94
C ASP A 88 -9.81 -11.53 2.02
N ASN A 89 -8.80 -12.20 1.48
CA ASN A 89 -8.93 -13.37 0.59
C ASN A 89 -9.75 -13.12 -0.67
N LYS A 90 -9.87 -11.85 -1.10
CA LYS A 90 -10.47 -11.51 -2.41
C LYS A 90 -9.65 -12.14 -3.54
N GLU A 91 -10.35 -12.56 -4.59
CA GLU A 91 -9.72 -13.14 -5.79
C GLU A 91 -9.06 -12.10 -6.70
N GLN A 92 -9.48 -10.84 -6.58
CA GLN A 92 -8.94 -9.72 -7.35
C GLN A 92 -7.98 -8.90 -6.47
N PRO A 93 -6.83 -8.49 -7.03
CA PRO A 93 -5.91 -7.59 -6.37
C PRO A 93 -6.40 -6.13 -6.39
#